data_AF-A0A6A3YZC8-F1
#
_entry.id   AF-A0A6A3YZC8-F1
#
_cell.length_a   1.000
_cell.length_b   1.000
_cell.length_c   1.000
_cell.angle_alpha   90.00
_cell.angle_beta   90.00
_cell.angle_gamma   90.00
#
_symmetry.space_group_name_H-M   'P 1'
#
loop_
_entity.id
_entity.type
_entity.pdbx_description
1 polymer ?
#
loop_
_entity_poly.entity_id
_entity_poly.type
_entity_poly.pdbx_seq_one_letter_code
_entity_poly.pdbx_strand_id
1 'polypeptide(L)'
;MDSGRCTPLSGDSEFPAGCLQFNGDDSQPNVGPFVGGGIKDDDVRAPYPDNYWFSFPNTCPLEAWSNKTDECRNSTRKGLCPYGQGPDGVDCTFAYNILGWVTIDDIVGITALDNPDTGSTYVNFTEWCNATSNNTEFAADAETGEMETGLPFWEDPLNSTANAARAEAAVAKYEETLKSGSTQIEDTLVKAFKTLPTPEELAAANPPCYMTVEACGSGNGCKRVGYSQLCTECEASESCETGGSGFTYPTLEKAFTTLSDNETTTNLGGDGNSTSSASGSSASSNTTNAASPLTFTAASVAVGLMTAVLAL
;
A
#
# COMPACT_ATOMS: atom_id res chain seq x y z
N MET A 1 5.25 9.13 1.65
CA MET A 1 4.37 10.32 1.52
C MET A 1 3.45 10.28 2.71
N ASP A 2 3.39 11.35 3.49
CA ASP A 2 2.64 11.42 4.74
C ASP A 2 1.68 12.61 4.72
N SER A 3 0.49 12.45 5.30
CA SER A 3 -0.50 13.53 5.44
C SER A 3 -0.86 14.25 4.12
N GLY A 4 -0.84 13.51 3.00
CA GLY A 4 -1.23 14.01 1.69
C GLY A 4 -0.12 14.70 0.91
N ARG A 5 1.11 14.75 1.44
CA ARG A 5 2.28 15.30 0.75
C ARG A 5 3.48 14.37 0.78
N CYS A 6 4.49 14.72 0.01
CA CYS A 6 5.83 14.23 0.20
C CYS A 6 6.33 14.57 1.60
N THR A 7 7.05 13.62 2.19
CA THR A 7 7.68 13.81 3.50
C THR A 7 8.89 14.72 3.30
N PRO A 8 8.94 15.91 3.94
CA PRO A 8 10.10 16.77 3.86
C PRO A 8 11.35 16.07 4.43
N LEU A 9 12.51 16.33 3.84
CA LEU A 9 13.82 15.94 4.37
C LEU A 9 14.14 16.69 5.67
N SER A 10 13.76 17.97 5.72
CA SER A 10 13.87 18.79 6.92
C SER A 10 12.80 19.90 6.92
N GLY A 11 12.35 20.27 8.12
CA GLY A 11 11.30 21.28 8.29
C GLY A 11 10.03 20.96 7.51
N ASP A 12 9.44 21.98 6.88
CA ASP A 12 8.17 21.88 6.15
C ASP A 12 8.28 22.14 4.64
N SER A 13 9.48 22.46 4.14
CA SER A 13 9.68 22.96 2.78
C SER A 13 10.85 22.33 2.02
N GLU A 14 11.72 21.56 2.68
CA GLU A 14 12.83 20.89 1.99
C GLU A 14 12.35 19.50 1.54
N PHE A 15 12.04 19.34 0.26
CA PHE A 15 11.51 18.08 -0.27
C PHE A 15 12.57 17.27 -1.02
N PRO A 16 12.42 15.93 -1.07
CA PRO A 16 13.21 15.10 -1.97
C PRO A 16 13.11 15.55 -3.42
N ALA A 17 14.22 15.52 -4.16
CA ALA A 17 14.28 15.80 -5.60
C ALA A 17 13.21 15.03 -6.38
N GLY A 18 13.00 13.74 -6.08
CA GLY A 18 11.96 12.93 -6.74
C GLY A 18 10.54 13.48 -6.56
N CYS A 19 10.25 14.18 -5.46
CA CYS A 19 8.98 14.84 -5.22
C CYS A 19 8.83 16.14 -6.02
N LEU A 20 9.90 16.91 -6.11
CA LEU A 20 9.97 18.14 -6.89
C LEU A 20 9.85 17.84 -8.41
N GLN A 21 10.33 16.67 -8.84
CA GLN A 21 10.25 16.23 -10.24
C GLN A 21 8.82 15.97 -10.72
N PHE A 22 7.84 15.76 -9.82
CA PHE A 22 6.45 15.51 -10.21
C PHE A 22 5.84 16.65 -11.03
N ASN A 23 6.21 17.91 -10.75
CA ASN A 23 5.77 19.08 -11.53
C ASN A 23 6.92 19.93 -12.07
N GLY A 24 8.18 19.51 -11.85
CA GLY A 24 9.36 20.28 -12.22
C GLY A 24 9.60 21.50 -11.30
N ASP A 25 9.24 21.35 -10.02
CA ASP A 25 9.47 22.35 -8.99
C ASP A 25 10.98 22.56 -8.79
N ASP A 26 11.39 23.77 -8.39
CA ASP A 26 12.81 24.12 -8.16
C ASP A 26 13.77 23.77 -9.31
N SER A 27 13.30 23.95 -10.56
CA SER A 27 14.05 23.63 -11.79
C SER A 27 14.37 22.14 -11.98
N GLN A 28 13.76 21.26 -11.18
CA GLN A 28 13.86 19.83 -11.38
C GLN A 28 13.23 19.42 -12.72
N PRO A 29 13.70 18.34 -13.35
CA PRO A 29 13.06 17.84 -14.56
C PRO A 29 11.60 17.50 -14.28
N ASN A 30 10.69 17.99 -15.13
CA ASN A 30 9.27 17.67 -15.04
C ASN A 30 9.01 16.29 -15.64
N VAL A 31 9.08 15.26 -14.79
CA VAL A 31 8.84 13.86 -15.19
C VAL A 31 7.37 13.46 -15.04
N GLY A 32 6.58 14.24 -14.30
CA GLY A 32 5.18 13.92 -13.98
C GLY A 32 5.03 13.03 -12.75
N PRO A 33 3.81 12.90 -12.21
CA PRO A 33 3.53 12.06 -11.06
C PRO A 33 3.65 10.58 -11.44
N PHE A 34 4.59 9.86 -10.83
CA PHE A 34 4.75 8.41 -11.01
C PHE A 34 4.35 7.65 -9.75
N VAL A 35 3.85 6.44 -9.91
CA VAL A 35 3.55 5.56 -8.77
C VAL A 35 4.86 4.96 -8.26
N GLY A 36 5.23 5.33 -7.05
CA GLY A 36 6.37 4.71 -6.35
C GLY A 36 5.94 3.37 -5.76
N GLY A 37 6.83 2.38 -5.77
CA GLY A 37 6.61 1.08 -5.14
C GLY A 37 7.86 0.66 -4.36
N GLY A 38 7.67 0.00 -3.24
CA GLY A 38 8.76 -0.57 -2.45
C GLY A 38 8.32 -1.84 -1.73
N ILE A 39 9.22 -2.81 -1.66
CA ILE A 39 9.00 -4.03 -0.88
C ILE A 39 9.04 -3.71 0.62
N LYS A 40 8.16 -4.35 1.37
CA LYS A 40 7.95 -4.21 2.83
C LYS A 40 7.62 -5.55 3.45
N ASP A 41 8.23 -6.61 2.94
CA ASP A 41 7.95 -7.98 3.31
C ASP A 41 8.60 -8.40 4.64
N ASP A 42 9.68 -7.71 5.01
CA ASP A 42 10.51 -7.97 6.18
C ASP A 42 10.45 -6.85 7.24
N ASP A 43 9.42 -5.99 7.23
CA ASP A 43 9.28 -4.92 8.23
C ASP A 43 9.31 -5.54 9.64
N VAL A 44 10.32 -5.17 10.42
CA VAL A 44 10.61 -5.77 11.73
C VAL A 44 9.47 -5.60 12.75
N ARG A 45 8.52 -4.70 12.50
CA ARG A 45 7.35 -4.50 13.36
C ARG A 45 6.21 -5.45 13.03
N ALA A 46 6.12 -5.90 11.78
CA ALA A 46 5.11 -6.82 11.30
C ALA A 46 5.52 -7.37 9.92
N PRO A 47 6.27 -8.48 9.84
CA PRO A 47 6.76 -9.02 8.58
C PRO A 47 5.59 -9.72 7.86
N TYR A 48 5.09 -9.09 6.81
CA TYR A 48 4.06 -9.66 5.93
C TYR A 48 4.72 -10.09 4.61
N PRO A 49 4.86 -11.39 4.32
CA PRO A 49 5.53 -11.81 3.09
C PRO A 49 4.82 -11.24 1.84
N ASP A 50 5.62 -10.95 0.81
CA ASP A 50 5.14 -10.37 -0.47
C ASP A 50 4.38 -9.03 -0.32
N ASN A 51 4.63 -8.29 0.75
CA ASN A 51 4.01 -6.99 0.98
C ASN A 51 4.75 -5.87 0.22
N TYR A 52 3.97 -5.05 -0.48
CA TYR A 52 4.48 -3.92 -1.25
C TYR A 52 3.71 -2.66 -0.89
N TRP A 53 4.44 -1.58 -0.65
CA TRP A 53 3.85 -0.27 -0.42
C TRP A 53 3.94 0.56 -1.69
N PHE A 54 2.78 1.02 -2.13
CA PHE A 54 2.66 1.91 -3.28
C PHE A 54 2.31 3.32 -2.82
N SER A 55 2.97 4.31 -3.40
CA SER A 55 2.62 5.72 -3.25
C SER A 55 2.01 6.21 -4.55
N PHE A 56 0.77 6.69 -4.48
CA PHE A 56 0.01 7.21 -5.62
C PHE A 56 -0.09 8.74 -5.53
N PRO A 57 0.95 9.48 -5.97
CA PRO A 57 0.94 10.93 -5.91
C PRO A 57 -0.14 11.48 -6.84
N ASN A 58 -1.02 12.31 -6.30
CA ASN A 58 -1.97 13.10 -7.09
C ASN A 58 -1.53 14.57 -7.10
N THR A 59 -2.46 15.48 -7.37
CA THR A 59 -2.22 16.92 -7.39
C THR A 59 -1.70 17.46 -6.06
N CYS A 60 -0.93 18.55 -6.15
CA CYS A 60 -0.29 19.23 -5.02
C CYS A 60 0.60 18.34 -4.15
N PRO A 61 1.54 17.56 -4.69
CA PRO A 61 2.26 16.56 -3.91
C PRO A 61 3.14 17.16 -2.80
N LEU A 62 3.37 18.47 -2.77
CA LEU A 62 4.13 19.17 -1.73
C LEU A 62 3.25 19.76 -0.62
N GLU A 63 1.93 19.79 -0.80
CA GLU A 63 0.98 20.37 0.16
C GLU A 63 0.24 19.32 0.99
N ALA A 64 0.22 19.52 2.31
CA ALA A 64 -0.55 18.68 3.22
C ALA A 64 -2.06 18.78 2.93
N TRP A 65 -2.84 17.77 3.33
CA TRP A 65 -4.28 17.70 3.03
C TRP A 65 -5.05 18.99 3.31
N SER A 66 -4.80 19.63 4.45
CA SER A 66 -5.47 20.87 4.87
C SER A 66 -5.13 22.08 4.00
N ASN A 67 -4.00 22.04 3.29
CA ASN A 67 -3.45 23.17 2.54
C ASN A 67 -3.66 23.04 1.02
N LYS A 68 -4.20 21.90 0.54
CA LYS A 68 -4.48 21.71 -0.88
C LYS A 68 -5.64 22.60 -1.33
N THR A 69 -5.32 23.66 -2.07
CA THR A 69 -6.28 24.58 -2.71
C THR A 69 -6.62 24.15 -4.12
N ASP A 70 -7.75 24.63 -4.65
CA ASP A 70 -8.11 24.38 -6.06
C ASP A 70 -7.13 25.02 -7.04
N GLU A 71 -6.54 26.16 -6.67
CA GLU A 71 -5.48 26.81 -7.43
C GLU A 71 -4.27 25.87 -7.58
N CYS A 72 -3.76 25.33 -6.46
CA CYS A 72 -2.66 24.39 -6.49
C CYS A 72 -3.04 23.12 -7.28
N ARG A 73 -4.26 22.59 -7.10
CA ARG A 73 -4.69 21.37 -7.81
C ARG A 73 -4.69 21.58 -9.32
N ASN A 74 -5.08 22.77 -9.77
CA ASN A 74 -5.10 23.14 -11.18
C ASN A 74 -3.72 23.47 -11.74
N SER A 75 -2.75 23.87 -10.89
CA SER A 75 -1.39 24.19 -11.32
C SER A 75 -0.46 22.96 -11.41
N THR A 76 -0.86 21.82 -10.83
CA THR A 76 -0.07 20.57 -10.84
C THR A 76 -0.63 19.54 -11.81
N ARG A 77 0.23 18.66 -12.33
CA ARG A 77 -0.19 17.50 -13.12
C ARG A 77 -1.01 16.55 -12.26
N LYS A 78 -1.99 15.90 -12.88
CA LYS A 78 -2.86 14.93 -12.21
C LYS A 78 -2.19 13.57 -12.18
N GLY A 79 -2.22 12.92 -11.03
CA GLY A 79 -1.92 11.49 -10.96
C GLY A 79 -3.19 10.68 -11.19
N LEU A 80 -4.26 10.99 -10.44
CA LEU A 80 -5.52 10.28 -10.54
C LEU A 80 -6.29 10.69 -11.79
N CYS A 81 -6.67 9.70 -12.59
CA CYS A 81 -7.52 9.88 -13.76
C CYS A 81 -8.96 10.23 -13.37
N PRO A 82 -9.69 10.98 -14.24
CA PRO A 82 -11.12 11.15 -14.09
C PRO A 82 -11.84 9.79 -14.00
N TYR A 83 -12.93 9.75 -13.26
CA TYR A 83 -13.70 8.52 -13.07
C TYR A 83 -14.10 7.91 -14.43
N GLY A 84 -13.85 6.61 -14.59
CA GLY A 84 -14.14 5.87 -15.82
C GLY A 84 -13.11 6.04 -16.94
N GLN A 85 -12.03 6.79 -16.72
CA GLN A 85 -10.92 6.91 -17.68
C GLN A 85 -9.72 6.09 -17.19
N GLY A 86 -9.10 5.36 -18.11
CA GLY A 86 -7.83 4.66 -17.86
C GLY A 86 -6.64 5.62 -17.92
N PRO A 87 -5.52 5.29 -17.25
CA PRO A 87 -4.30 6.09 -17.33
C PRO A 87 -3.69 6.03 -18.72
N ASP A 88 -3.20 7.17 -19.19
CA ASP A 88 -2.47 7.33 -20.46
C ASP A 88 -1.00 7.71 -20.24
N GLY A 89 -0.60 7.99 -18.99
CA GLY A 89 0.74 8.44 -18.63
C GLY A 89 1.02 9.92 -18.94
N VAL A 90 0.07 10.64 -19.54
CA VAL A 90 0.21 12.02 -19.99
C VAL A 90 -0.75 12.94 -19.23
N ASP A 91 -2.05 12.72 -19.36
CA ASP A 91 -3.06 13.50 -18.64
C ASP A 91 -3.22 13.01 -17.19
N CYS A 92 -3.00 11.71 -16.96
CA CYS A 92 -3.03 11.08 -15.65
C CYS A 92 -2.25 9.74 -15.64
N THR A 93 -1.86 9.27 -14.46
CA THR A 93 -0.92 8.13 -14.32
C THR A 93 -1.47 6.94 -13.56
N PHE A 94 -2.57 7.10 -12.82
CA PHE A 94 -3.26 5.97 -12.20
C PHE A 94 -4.77 6.15 -12.16
N ALA A 95 -5.48 5.03 -12.14
CA ALA A 95 -6.90 4.95 -11.84
C ALA A 95 -7.11 3.84 -10.83
N TYR A 96 -8.16 3.93 -10.03
CA TYR A 96 -8.56 2.86 -9.12
C TYR A 96 -10.06 2.67 -9.14
N ASN A 97 -10.49 1.45 -8.81
CA ASN A 97 -11.86 1.11 -8.55
C ASN A 97 -11.94 0.55 -7.13
N ILE A 98 -12.85 1.06 -6.33
CA ILE A 98 -13.18 0.46 -5.04
C ILE A 98 -14.06 -0.75 -5.33
N LEU A 99 -13.60 -1.94 -4.92
CA LEU A 99 -14.38 -3.17 -5.06
C LEU A 99 -15.36 -3.34 -3.91
N GLY A 100 -14.97 -2.95 -2.69
CA GLY A 100 -15.77 -3.03 -1.48
C GLY A 100 -14.85 -2.87 -0.27
N TRP A 101 -15.32 -3.31 0.90
CA TRP A 101 -14.56 -3.28 2.15
C TRP A 101 -15.05 -4.35 3.13
N VAL A 102 -14.28 -4.59 4.18
CA VAL A 102 -14.61 -5.48 5.32
C VAL A 102 -14.43 -4.70 6.62
N THR A 103 -15.21 -5.00 7.65
CA THR A 103 -14.93 -4.49 9.00
C THR A 103 -13.76 -5.28 9.58
N ILE A 104 -12.84 -4.57 10.23
CA ILE A 104 -11.76 -5.24 10.97
C ILE A 104 -12.34 -6.10 12.10
N ASP A 105 -13.40 -5.63 12.75
CA ASP A 105 -14.16 -6.32 13.80
C ASP A 105 -14.58 -7.74 13.41
N ASP A 106 -15.06 -7.94 12.17
CA ASP A 106 -15.46 -9.27 11.70
C ASP A 106 -14.24 -10.14 11.36
N ILE A 107 -13.11 -9.54 10.97
CA ILE A 107 -11.86 -10.26 10.65
C ILE A 107 -11.19 -10.74 11.94
N VAL A 108 -11.07 -9.86 12.94
CA VAL A 108 -10.40 -10.17 14.22
C VAL A 108 -11.28 -11.00 15.16
N GLY A 109 -12.57 -11.15 14.81
CA GLY A 109 -13.52 -12.05 15.46
C GLY A 109 -14.33 -11.42 16.60
N ILE A 110 -14.33 -10.10 16.77
CA ILE A 110 -15.09 -9.42 17.83
C ILE A 110 -16.58 -9.75 17.73
N THR A 111 -17.14 -9.75 16.52
CA THR A 111 -18.57 -10.01 16.30
C THR A 111 -18.98 -11.48 16.49
N ALA A 112 -18.01 -12.36 16.72
CA ALA A 112 -18.23 -13.76 17.09
C ALA A 112 -18.11 -14.01 18.60
N LEU A 113 -17.69 -13.02 19.39
CA LEU A 113 -17.58 -13.12 20.85
C LEU A 113 -18.95 -12.93 21.51
N ASP A 114 -19.24 -13.73 22.53
CA ASP A 114 -20.47 -13.62 23.31
C ASP A 114 -20.44 -12.39 24.23
N ASN A 115 -21.50 -11.58 24.19
CA ASN A 115 -21.77 -10.53 25.15
C ASN A 115 -22.59 -11.11 26.32
N PRO A 116 -22.02 -11.22 27.54
CA PRO A 116 -22.71 -11.80 28.69
C PRO A 116 -23.88 -10.95 29.19
N ASP A 117 -23.91 -9.64 28.91
CA ASP A 117 -24.96 -8.74 29.38
C ASP A 117 -26.24 -8.86 28.53
N THR A 118 -26.10 -9.17 27.25
CA THR A 118 -27.23 -9.28 26.30
C THR A 118 -27.58 -10.74 25.96
N GLY A 119 -26.65 -11.68 26.17
CA GLY A 119 -26.79 -13.09 25.78
C GLY A 119 -26.74 -13.31 24.27
N SER A 120 -26.24 -12.33 23.50
CA SER A 120 -26.00 -12.39 22.05
C SER A 120 -24.53 -12.06 21.76
N THR A 121 -24.06 -12.15 20.52
CA THR A 121 -22.70 -11.69 20.19
C THR A 121 -22.60 -10.17 20.15
N TYR A 122 -21.38 -9.62 20.29
CA TYR A 122 -21.15 -8.18 20.14
C TYR A 122 -21.46 -7.71 18.71
N VAL A 123 -22.05 -6.53 18.59
CA VAL A 123 -22.40 -5.93 17.30
C VAL A 123 -21.17 -5.31 16.63
N ASN A 124 -20.24 -4.74 17.40
CA ASN A 124 -19.03 -4.10 16.90
C ASN A 124 -17.98 -3.87 18.01
N PHE A 125 -16.81 -3.35 17.63
CA PHE A 125 -15.72 -2.97 18.52
C PHE A 125 -16.13 -1.98 19.61
N THR A 126 -17.01 -1.02 19.30
CA THR A 126 -17.43 -0.01 20.29
C THR A 126 -18.24 -0.64 21.43
N GLU A 127 -19.16 -1.56 21.12
CA GLU A 127 -19.90 -2.29 22.15
C GLU A 127 -18.96 -3.15 22.98
N TRP A 128 -18.06 -3.87 22.31
CA TRP A 128 -17.07 -4.71 22.96
C TRP A 128 -16.19 -3.93 23.94
N CYS A 129 -15.60 -2.80 23.52
CA CYS A 129 -14.78 -1.97 24.40
C CYS A 129 -15.56 -1.36 25.58
N ASN A 130 -16.84 -1.06 25.41
CA ASN A 130 -17.66 -0.46 26.47
C ASN A 130 -18.16 -1.48 27.50
N ALA A 131 -18.19 -2.78 27.16
CA ALA A 131 -18.65 -3.82 28.08
C ALA A 131 -17.71 -4.00 29.29
N THR A 132 -16.40 -3.82 29.10
CA THR A 132 -15.43 -3.86 30.20
C THR A 132 -14.11 -3.21 29.80
N SER A 133 -13.44 -2.58 30.76
CA SER A 133 -12.09 -2.03 30.59
C SER A 133 -11.01 -3.08 30.35
N ASN A 134 -11.33 -4.36 30.52
CA ASN A 134 -10.39 -5.46 30.33
C ASN A 134 -10.33 -5.95 28.88
N ASN A 135 -11.26 -5.53 28.02
CA ASN A 135 -11.24 -5.89 26.61
C ASN A 135 -10.08 -5.16 25.91
N THR A 136 -9.11 -5.94 25.45
CA THR A 136 -7.93 -5.45 24.73
C THR A 136 -7.87 -6.16 23.39
N GLU A 137 -7.91 -5.42 22.28
CA GLU A 137 -7.80 -6.03 20.95
C GLU A 137 -6.36 -6.48 20.71
N PHE A 138 -5.42 -5.58 20.96
CA PHE A 138 -3.99 -5.83 20.80
C PHE A 138 -3.20 -4.89 21.71
N ALA A 139 -2.29 -5.47 22.48
CA ALA A 139 -1.23 -4.78 23.20
C ALA A 139 0.07 -5.56 23.01
N ALA A 140 1.15 -4.84 22.76
CA ALA A 140 2.47 -5.41 22.54
C ALA A 140 3.55 -4.57 23.22
N ASP A 141 4.64 -5.23 23.56
CA ASP A 141 5.86 -4.58 24.02
C ASP A 141 6.42 -3.75 22.85
N ALA A 142 6.61 -2.47 23.10
CA ALA A 142 7.11 -1.54 22.11
C ALA A 142 8.54 -1.90 21.64
N GLU A 143 9.42 -2.32 22.56
CA GLU A 143 10.82 -2.56 22.23
C GLU A 143 11.02 -3.86 21.45
N THR A 144 10.27 -4.91 21.81
CA THR A 144 10.44 -6.25 21.22
C THR A 144 9.42 -6.53 20.12
N GLY A 145 8.26 -5.88 20.13
CA GLY A 145 7.12 -6.17 19.26
C GLY A 145 6.32 -7.42 19.69
N GLU A 146 6.68 -8.05 20.80
CA GLU A 146 5.98 -9.23 21.31
C GLU A 146 4.61 -8.85 21.87
N MET A 147 3.59 -9.64 21.55
CA MET A 147 2.23 -9.42 22.05
C MET A 147 2.15 -9.72 23.56
N GLU A 148 1.61 -8.78 24.34
CA GLU A 148 1.38 -8.92 25.77
C GLU A 148 -0.01 -9.49 26.07
N THR A 149 -1.02 -8.96 25.39
CA THR A 149 -2.42 -9.39 25.53
C THR A 149 -3.24 -8.96 24.31
N GLY A 150 -4.33 -9.65 24.02
CA GLY A 150 -5.24 -9.29 22.94
C GLY A 150 -6.04 -10.47 22.40
N LEU A 151 -6.63 -10.28 21.23
CA LEU A 151 -7.40 -11.32 20.54
C LEU A 151 -6.46 -12.37 19.91
N PRO A 152 -6.87 -13.65 19.86
CA PRO A 152 -6.07 -14.72 19.24
C PRO A 152 -5.65 -14.43 17.80
N PHE A 153 -6.44 -13.63 17.06
CA PHE A 153 -6.10 -13.19 15.71
C PHE A 153 -4.72 -12.52 15.63
N TRP A 154 -4.27 -11.84 16.68
CA TRP A 154 -3.02 -11.07 16.71
C TRP A 154 -1.83 -11.84 17.32
N GLU A 155 -1.99 -13.10 17.73
CA GLU A 155 -0.92 -13.93 18.33
C GLU A 155 0.28 -14.11 17.40
N ASP A 156 1.50 -13.97 17.92
CA ASP A 156 2.73 -13.99 17.11
C ASP A 156 2.77 -12.92 15.99
N PRO A 157 2.72 -11.61 16.33
CA PRO A 157 2.68 -10.52 15.34
C PRO A 157 3.96 -10.42 14.49
N LEU A 158 5.07 -10.99 14.99
CA LEU A 158 6.36 -11.02 14.29
C LEU A 158 6.56 -12.28 13.44
N ASN A 159 5.59 -13.20 13.41
CA ASN A 159 5.68 -14.44 12.64
C ASN A 159 5.11 -14.24 11.23
N SER A 160 5.96 -14.39 10.21
CA SER A 160 5.57 -14.19 8.80
C SER A 160 4.49 -15.15 8.32
N THR A 161 4.46 -16.39 8.81
CA THR A 161 3.41 -17.37 8.49
C THR A 161 2.07 -16.95 9.10
N ALA A 162 2.07 -16.48 10.35
CA ALA A 162 0.86 -15.97 10.99
C ALA A 162 0.35 -14.72 10.26
N ASN A 163 1.24 -13.82 9.85
CA ASN A 163 0.89 -12.62 9.08
C ASN A 163 0.36 -12.94 7.68
N ALA A 164 0.91 -13.95 6.99
CA ALA A 164 0.34 -14.45 5.73
C ALA A 164 -1.10 -14.95 5.94
N ALA A 165 -1.35 -15.74 6.99
CA ALA A 165 -2.69 -16.23 7.32
C ALA A 165 -3.67 -15.08 7.64
N ARG A 166 -3.21 -13.98 8.24
CA ARG A 166 -4.04 -12.77 8.48
C ARG A 166 -4.45 -12.09 7.16
N ALA A 167 -3.53 -11.98 6.21
CA ALA A 167 -3.84 -11.41 4.90
C ALA A 167 -4.85 -12.29 4.14
N GLU A 168 -4.68 -13.62 4.21
CA GLU A 168 -5.65 -14.58 3.65
C GLU A 168 -7.03 -14.47 4.34
N ALA A 169 -7.06 -14.30 5.66
CA ALA A 169 -8.31 -14.12 6.42
C ALA A 169 -9.07 -12.87 5.97
N ALA A 170 -8.39 -11.75 5.68
CA ALA A 170 -9.02 -10.55 5.16
C ALA A 170 -9.68 -10.78 3.79
N VAL A 171 -8.99 -11.48 2.88
CA VAL A 171 -9.54 -11.85 1.55
C VAL A 171 -10.72 -12.82 1.70
N ALA A 172 -10.57 -13.85 2.53
CA ALA A 172 -11.63 -14.82 2.79
C ALA A 172 -12.88 -14.14 3.39
N LYS A 173 -12.69 -13.17 4.28
CA LYS A 173 -13.79 -12.43 4.90
C LYS A 173 -14.50 -11.52 3.92
N TYR A 174 -13.78 -10.92 2.97
CA TYR A 174 -14.38 -10.16 1.89
C TYR A 174 -15.29 -11.03 1.02
N GLU A 175 -14.81 -12.21 0.64
CA GLU A 175 -15.59 -13.19 -0.13
C GLU A 175 -16.79 -13.76 0.65
N GLU A 176 -16.66 -13.95 1.96
CA GLU A 176 -17.79 -14.30 2.84
C GLU A 176 -18.83 -13.18 2.88
N THR A 177 -18.39 -11.92 3.01
CA THR A 177 -19.25 -10.73 3.03
C THR A 177 -20.07 -10.62 1.75
N LEU A 178 -19.46 -10.89 0.59
CA LEU A 178 -20.16 -10.91 -0.70
C LEU A 178 -21.24 -12.00 -0.78
N LYS A 179 -21.01 -13.16 -0.17
CA LYS A 179 -21.89 -14.33 -0.25
C LYS A 179 -23.01 -14.31 0.77
N SER A 180 -22.69 -13.89 1.99
CA SER A 180 -23.54 -14.06 3.17
C SER A 180 -23.99 -12.73 3.79
N GLY A 181 -23.46 -11.60 3.32
CA GLY A 181 -23.65 -10.29 3.94
C GLY A 181 -22.72 -10.07 5.15
N SER A 182 -22.89 -8.95 5.83
CA SER A 182 -22.28 -8.67 7.13
C SER A 182 -23.32 -8.04 8.04
N THR A 183 -23.26 -8.34 9.33
CA THR A 183 -24.12 -7.72 10.35
C THR A 183 -23.80 -6.23 10.56
N GLN A 184 -22.65 -5.78 10.05
CA GLN A 184 -22.16 -4.41 10.21
C GLN A 184 -22.22 -3.58 8.92
N ILE A 185 -22.56 -4.20 7.80
CA ILE A 185 -22.63 -3.55 6.49
C ILE A 185 -24.04 -3.67 5.95
N GLU A 186 -24.65 -2.55 5.57
CA GLU A 186 -25.99 -2.58 4.98
C GLU A 186 -26.03 -3.43 3.70
N ASP A 187 -27.04 -4.30 3.58
CA ASP A 187 -27.24 -5.17 2.41
C ASP A 187 -27.24 -4.41 1.08
N THR A 188 -27.74 -3.18 1.08
CA THR A 188 -27.75 -2.30 -0.11
C THR A 188 -26.35 -1.92 -0.54
N LEU A 189 -25.41 -1.75 0.39
CA LEU A 189 -24.00 -1.48 0.09
C LEU A 189 -23.28 -2.75 -0.35
N VAL A 190 -23.51 -3.89 0.32
CA VAL A 190 -22.92 -5.19 -0.07
C VAL A 190 -23.30 -5.55 -1.52
N LYS A 191 -24.54 -5.26 -1.93
CA LYS A 191 -24.99 -5.45 -3.33
C LYS A 191 -24.24 -4.60 -4.36
N ALA A 192 -23.59 -3.52 -3.93
CA ALA A 192 -22.75 -2.68 -4.80
C ALA A 192 -21.29 -3.13 -4.82
N PHE A 193 -20.87 -4.04 -3.94
CA PHE A 193 -19.53 -4.59 -3.94
C PHE A 193 -19.30 -5.49 -5.16
N LYS A 194 -18.04 -5.68 -5.51
CA LYS A 194 -17.59 -6.46 -6.66
C LYS A 194 -16.66 -7.57 -6.21
N THR A 195 -16.76 -8.74 -6.83
CA THR A 195 -15.83 -9.85 -6.60
C THR A 195 -14.38 -9.41 -6.78
N LEU A 196 -13.49 -9.90 -5.92
CA LEU A 196 -12.06 -9.69 -6.07
C LEU A 196 -11.57 -10.59 -7.22
N PRO A 197 -10.98 -10.06 -8.30
CA PRO A 197 -10.47 -10.88 -9.39
C PRO A 197 -9.34 -11.77 -8.90
N THR A 198 -9.23 -13.02 -9.35
CA THR A 198 -8.13 -13.89 -8.91
C THR A 198 -6.78 -13.39 -9.45
N PRO A 199 -5.65 -13.73 -8.80
CA PRO A 199 -4.32 -13.39 -9.33
C PRO A 199 -4.11 -13.82 -10.79
N GLU A 200 -4.68 -14.96 -11.21
CA GLU A 200 -4.61 -15.46 -12.59
C GLU A 200 -5.47 -14.62 -13.54
N GLU A 201 -6.68 -14.22 -13.13
CA GLU A 201 -7.53 -13.32 -13.91
C GLU A 201 -6.87 -11.95 -14.11
N LEU A 202 -6.26 -11.42 -13.04
CA LEU A 202 -5.46 -10.19 -13.11
C LEU A 202 -4.26 -10.35 -14.03
N ALA A 203 -3.54 -11.48 -13.94
CA ALA A 203 -2.37 -11.73 -14.78
C ALA A 203 -2.76 -11.80 -16.27
N ALA A 204 -3.90 -12.41 -16.58
CA ALA A 204 -4.43 -12.50 -17.94
C ALA A 204 -4.95 -11.15 -18.47
N ALA A 205 -5.45 -10.27 -17.60
CA ALA A 205 -5.93 -8.94 -17.97
C ALA A 205 -4.80 -7.92 -18.16
N ASN A 206 -3.65 -8.13 -17.52
CA ASN A 206 -2.49 -7.24 -17.62
C ASN A 206 -1.62 -7.55 -18.86
N PRO A 207 -0.92 -6.55 -19.41
CA PRO A 207 0.07 -6.80 -20.46
C PRO A 207 1.18 -7.75 -19.97
N PRO A 208 1.72 -8.61 -20.87
CA PRO A 208 2.89 -9.42 -20.59
C PRO A 208 4.04 -8.59 -20.03
N CYS A 209 4.80 -9.18 -19.09
CA CYS A 209 5.83 -8.44 -18.36
C CYS A 209 6.91 -7.81 -19.24
N TYR A 210 7.30 -8.48 -20.33
CA TYR A 210 8.27 -7.96 -21.29
C TYR A 210 7.81 -6.69 -22.02
N MET A 211 6.51 -6.33 -21.96
CA MET A 211 6.00 -5.09 -22.55
C MET A 211 6.14 -3.89 -21.61
N THR A 212 6.30 -4.14 -20.30
CA THR A 212 6.38 -3.10 -19.27
C THR A 212 7.74 -3.04 -18.56
N VAL A 213 8.52 -4.12 -18.62
CA VAL A 213 9.83 -4.25 -17.97
C VAL A 213 10.83 -4.84 -18.96
N GLU A 214 11.83 -4.05 -19.36
CA GLU A 214 12.76 -4.42 -20.43
C GLU A 214 13.56 -5.70 -20.10
N ALA A 215 13.99 -5.84 -18.85
CA ALA A 215 14.72 -7.02 -18.37
C ALA A 215 13.94 -8.33 -18.59
N CYS A 216 12.61 -8.29 -18.54
CA CYS A 216 11.73 -9.44 -18.76
C CYS A 216 11.62 -9.87 -20.22
N GLY A 217 12.20 -9.11 -21.16
CA GLY A 217 12.23 -9.47 -22.58
C GLY A 217 13.25 -10.53 -22.95
N SER A 218 14.09 -10.97 -22.01
CA SER A 218 15.18 -11.92 -22.23
C SER A 218 15.29 -12.97 -21.11
N GLY A 219 16.27 -13.87 -21.19
CA GLY A 219 16.49 -14.90 -20.17
C GLY A 219 15.30 -15.85 -20.02
N ASN A 220 14.90 -16.12 -18.78
CA ASN A 220 13.74 -16.95 -18.47
C ASN A 220 12.41 -16.18 -18.60
N GLY A 221 12.44 -14.88 -18.91
CA GLY A 221 11.26 -14.02 -18.88
C GLY A 221 10.76 -13.74 -17.47
N CYS A 222 9.57 -13.15 -17.38
CA CYS A 222 8.90 -12.83 -16.11
C CYS A 222 7.41 -13.14 -16.17
N LYS A 223 6.80 -13.29 -15.00
CA LYS A 223 5.36 -13.45 -14.81
C LYS A 223 4.80 -12.44 -13.81
N ARG A 224 3.50 -12.20 -13.88
CA ARG A 224 2.75 -11.43 -12.88
C ARG A 224 2.45 -12.34 -11.69
N VAL A 225 2.69 -11.89 -10.47
CA VAL A 225 2.49 -12.68 -9.24
C VAL A 225 1.60 -11.93 -8.24
N GLY A 226 0.74 -12.69 -7.53
CA GLY A 226 -0.07 -12.20 -6.42
C GLY A 226 -1.08 -11.12 -6.82
N TYR A 227 -1.67 -10.42 -5.85
CA TYR A 227 -2.60 -9.31 -6.15
C TYR A 227 -1.88 -8.02 -6.54
N SER A 228 -0.59 -7.87 -6.19
CA SER A 228 0.23 -6.71 -6.58
C SER A 228 0.57 -6.70 -8.07
N GLN A 229 0.51 -7.87 -8.73
CA GLN A 229 0.74 -8.02 -10.16
C GLN A 229 2.08 -7.45 -10.61
N LEU A 230 3.09 -7.52 -9.74
CA LEU A 230 4.45 -7.14 -10.10
C LEU A 230 5.07 -8.21 -11.00
N CYS A 231 5.96 -7.77 -11.89
CA CYS A 231 6.70 -8.66 -12.77
C CYS A 231 7.87 -9.28 -12.03
N THR A 232 7.80 -10.59 -11.82
CA THR A 232 8.82 -11.38 -11.14
C THR A 232 9.51 -12.28 -12.15
N GLU A 233 10.84 -12.33 -12.10
CA GLU A 233 11.65 -13.23 -12.92
C GLU A 233 11.22 -14.68 -12.71
N CYS A 234 11.20 -15.45 -13.81
CA CYS A 234 10.82 -16.85 -13.75
C CYS A 234 12.02 -17.76 -13.47
N GLU A 235 11.77 -18.83 -12.73
CA GLU A 235 12.76 -19.86 -12.52
C GLU A 235 13.10 -20.56 -13.84
N ALA A 236 14.29 -21.14 -13.97
CA ALA A 236 14.73 -21.79 -15.21
C ALA A 236 13.86 -22.99 -15.63
N SER A 237 13.09 -23.56 -14.70
CA SER A 237 12.12 -24.63 -14.96
C SER A 237 10.77 -24.12 -15.45
N GLU A 238 10.52 -22.82 -15.37
CA GLU A 238 9.26 -22.19 -15.77
C GLU A 238 9.32 -21.68 -17.20
N SER A 239 8.18 -21.71 -17.89
CA SER A 239 8.06 -21.24 -19.26
C SER A 239 7.36 -19.88 -19.30
N CYS A 240 8.09 -18.80 -19.07
CA CYS A 240 7.53 -17.45 -19.13
C CYS A 240 7.75 -16.78 -20.48
N GLU A 241 6.80 -15.94 -20.85
CA GLU A 241 6.85 -15.20 -22.11
C GLU A 241 8.00 -14.19 -22.10
N THR A 242 8.67 -14.09 -23.24
CA THR A 242 9.68 -13.08 -23.53
C THR A 242 9.25 -12.27 -24.75
N GLY A 243 9.84 -11.10 -24.96
CA GLY A 243 9.50 -10.24 -26.10
C GLY A 243 9.92 -10.80 -27.47
N GLY A 244 10.72 -11.86 -27.48
CA GLY A 244 11.34 -12.40 -28.69
C GLY A 244 12.06 -11.30 -29.47
N SER A 245 11.99 -11.35 -30.80
CA SER A 245 12.55 -10.32 -31.69
C SER A 245 11.52 -9.28 -32.16
N GLY A 246 10.27 -9.32 -31.67
CA GLY A 246 9.14 -8.59 -32.27
C GLY A 246 8.69 -7.34 -31.51
N PHE A 247 8.86 -7.30 -30.18
CA PHE A 247 8.45 -6.15 -29.38
C PHE A 247 9.50 -5.03 -29.44
N THR A 248 9.06 -3.78 -29.57
CA THR A 248 9.92 -2.60 -29.53
C THR A 248 9.30 -1.59 -28.58
N TYR A 249 10.09 -1.12 -27.61
CA TYR A 249 9.66 -0.09 -26.68
C TYR A 249 9.42 1.23 -27.41
N PRO A 250 8.40 2.01 -27.00
CA PRO A 250 8.24 3.36 -27.49
C PRO A 250 9.44 4.21 -27.05
N THR A 251 9.93 5.05 -27.97
CA THR A 251 10.94 6.06 -27.62
C THR A 251 10.26 7.18 -26.82
N LEU A 252 10.63 7.34 -25.56
CA LEU A 252 10.12 8.40 -24.70
C LEU A 252 11.04 9.62 -24.75
N GLU A 253 10.45 10.81 -24.72
CA GLU A 253 11.20 12.06 -24.58
C GLU A 253 11.73 12.20 -23.15
N LYS A 254 13.03 12.43 -22.99
CA LYS A 254 13.63 12.65 -21.69
C LYS A 254 13.29 14.06 -21.20
N ALA A 255 12.79 14.18 -19.97
CA ALA A 255 12.58 15.48 -19.34
C ALA A 255 13.89 16.28 -19.28
N PHE A 256 13.85 17.52 -19.77
CA PHE A 256 15.01 18.41 -19.80
C PHE A 256 15.37 18.90 -18.39
N THR A 257 16.67 18.98 -18.09
CA THR A 257 17.20 19.67 -16.91
C THR A 257 18.63 20.15 -17.17
N THR A 258 19.01 21.24 -16.51
CA THR A 258 20.40 21.74 -16.46
C THR A 258 21.12 21.36 -15.17
N LEU A 259 20.39 20.73 -14.23
CA LEU A 259 20.92 20.29 -12.94
C LEU A 259 21.84 19.09 -13.13
N SER A 260 22.81 18.94 -12.23
CA SER A 260 23.66 17.75 -12.17
C SER A 260 22.91 16.55 -11.59
N ASP A 261 23.43 15.34 -11.81
CA ASP A 261 22.83 14.10 -11.29
C ASP A 261 22.68 14.12 -9.76
N ASN A 262 23.61 14.76 -9.05
CA ASN A 262 23.55 14.90 -7.58
C ASN A 262 22.41 15.82 -7.13
N GLU A 263 22.03 16.80 -7.94
CA GLU A 263 20.92 17.73 -7.65
C GLU A 263 19.57 17.11 -8.01
N THR A 264 19.53 16.16 -8.95
CA THR A 264 18.31 15.43 -9.33
C THR A 264 18.09 14.15 -8.53
N THR A 265 18.99 13.81 -7.61
CA THR A 265 18.93 12.57 -6.83
C THR A 265 18.91 12.89 -5.35
N THR A 266 17.94 12.33 -4.63
CA THR A 266 17.93 12.40 -3.16
C THR A 266 18.65 11.19 -2.59
N ASN A 267 19.76 11.46 -1.91
CA ASN A 267 20.41 10.45 -1.09
C ASN A 267 19.73 10.44 0.29
N LEU A 268 18.73 9.59 0.45
CA LEU A 268 18.23 9.27 1.79
C LEU A 268 19.33 8.45 2.47
N GLY A 269 20.03 9.03 3.45
CA GLY A 269 21.03 8.32 4.23
C GLY A 269 20.44 7.00 4.74
N GLY A 270 21.05 5.88 4.35
CA GLY A 270 20.52 4.55 4.60
C GLY A 270 20.64 4.15 6.07
N ASP A 271 19.51 4.10 6.77
CA ASP A 271 19.27 3.08 7.78
C ASP A 271 18.33 2.05 7.17
N GLY A 272 18.92 0.92 6.76
CA GLY A 272 18.24 -0.16 6.04
C GLY A 272 18.92 -0.41 4.69
N ASN A 273 19.67 -1.49 4.62
CA ASN A 273 20.24 -2.03 3.38
C ASN A 273 19.12 -2.49 2.44
N SER A 274 18.50 -1.53 1.75
CA SER A 274 17.70 -1.75 0.56
C SER A 274 18.35 -0.93 -0.55
N THR A 275 19.43 -1.46 -1.10
CA THR A 275 19.83 -1.11 -2.46
C THR A 275 18.67 -1.44 -3.39
N SER A 276 17.85 -0.44 -3.72
CA SER A 276 17.03 -0.41 -4.93
C SER A 276 17.96 -0.17 -6.12
N SER A 277 18.89 -1.10 -6.30
CA SER A 277 19.59 -1.31 -7.55
C SER A 277 18.65 -2.14 -8.40
N ALA A 278 18.04 -1.53 -9.41
CA ALA A 278 17.56 -2.26 -10.56
C ALA A 278 18.76 -2.96 -11.21
N SER A 279 19.05 -4.19 -10.79
CA SER A 279 20.05 -5.09 -11.41
C SER A 279 19.81 -6.49 -10.89
N GLY A 280 19.61 -7.43 -11.81
CA GLY A 280 19.30 -8.82 -11.56
C GLY A 280 20.27 -9.53 -10.61
N SER A 281 19.67 -10.43 -9.83
CA SER A 281 20.17 -11.72 -9.37
C SER A 281 21.69 -11.94 -9.39
N SER A 282 22.31 -11.85 -8.21
CA SER A 282 23.33 -12.85 -7.81
C SER A 282 23.39 -12.97 -6.29
N ALA A 283 23.03 -14.17 -5.81
CA ALA A 283 23.06 -14.56 -4.41
C ALA A 283 24.48 -14.59 -3.83
N SER A 284 24.64 -14.08 -2.61
CA SER A 284 25.54 -14.69 -1.62
C SER A 284 25.09 -14.31 -0.21
N SER A 285 24.98 -15.34 0.62
CA SER A 285 24.63 -15.30 2.03
C SER A 285 25.72 -14.66 2.88
N ASN A 286 25.35 -13.84 3.86
CA ASN A 286 25.99 -13.83 5.17
C ASN A 286 25.08 -13.19 6.23
N THR A 287 24.99 -13.89 7.35
CA THR A 287 24.28 -13.53 8.58
C THR A 287 24.99 -12.37 9.28
N THR A 288 24.24 -11.46 9.92
CA THR A 288 24.62 -10.85 11.22
C THR A 288 23.44 -10.09 11.84
N ASN A 289 23.25 -10.35 13.14
CA ASN A 289 22.30 -9.69 14.03
C ASN A 289 22.72 -8.24 14.29
N ALA A 290 21.75 -7.31 14.31
CA ALA A 290 21.83 -6.09 15.10
C ALA A 290 20.42 -5.51 15.33
N ALA A 291 19.93 -5.60 16.56
CA ALA A 291 18.79 -4.83 17.03
C ALA A 291 19.21 -3.35 17.20
N SER A 292 18.36 -2.42 16.79
CA SER A 292 18.46 -0.99 17.14
C SER A 292 17.13 -0.52 17.75
N PRO A 293 17.17 0.36 18.77
CA PRO A 293 16.01 0.73 19.56
C PRO A 293 15.17 1.78 18.83
N LEU A 294 13.83 1.65 18.87
CA LEU A 294 12.90 2.63 18.35
C LEU A 294 12.00 3.16 19.47
N THR A 295 12.00 4.48 19.63
CA THR A 295 11.12 5.25 20.51
C THR A 295 9.69 5.29 19.97
N PHE A 296 8.73 4.85 20.77
CA PHE A 296 7.30 4.89 20.46
C PHE A 296 6.69 6.23 20.84
N THR A 297 6.14 6.96 19.86
CA THR A 297 5.16 8.01 20.12
C THR A 297 3.77 7.40 20.03
N ALA A 298 3.14 7.15 21.18
CA ALA A 298 1.74 6.78 21.28
C ALA A 298 0.86 7.96 20.80
N ALA A 299 0.19 7.80 19.66
CA ALA A 299 -0.84 8.73 19.22
C ALA A 299 -2.12 8.46 20.02
N SER A 300 -2.50 9.39 20.89
CA SER A 300 -3.75 9.35 21.66
C SER A 300 -4.92 9.68 20.73
N VAL A 301 -5.88 8.75 20.61
CA VAL A 301 -7.13 8.98 19.87
C VAL A 301 -8.02 9.89 20.71
N ALA A 302 -8.10 11.17 20.34
CA ALA A 302 -9.11 12.09 20.87
C ALA A 302 -10.45 11.81 20.17
N VAL A 303 -11.39 11.19 20.89
CA VAL A 303 -12.77 10.98 20.43
C VAL A 303 -13.51 12.33 20.43
N GLY A 304 -13.62 12.94 19.26
CA GLY A 304 -14.48 14.10 19.03
C GLY A 304 -15.90 13.67 18.72
N LEU A 305 -16.78 13.69 19.72
CA LEU A 305 -18.24 13.63 19.52
C LEU A 305 -18.70 14.89 18.76
N MET A 306 -19.11 14.76 17.50
CA MET A 306 -19.99 15.75 16.85
C MET A 306 -21.32 15.08 16.54
N THR A 307 -22.31 15.36 17.41
CA THR A 307 -23.73 15.22 17.12
C THR A 307 -24.12 16.21 16.03
N ALA A 308 -24.39 15.74 14.81
CA ALA A 308 -25.13 16.51 13.82
C ALA A 308 -26.61 16.10 13.89
N VAL A 309 -27.42 16.99 14.46
CA VAL A 309 -28.88 16.94 14.42
C VAL A 309 -29.34 17.42 13.05
N LEU A 310 -30.28 16.67 12.46
CA LEU A 310 -31.02 16.94 11.23
C LEU A 310 -31.53 18.40 11.08
N ALA A 311 -31.55 18.91 9.84
CA ALA A 311 -32.76 19.50 9.23
C ALA A 311 -32.58 19.78 7.72
N LEU A 312 -33.53 19.22 6.94
CA LEU A 312 -33.97 19.50 5.55
C LEU A 312 -33.04 19.14 4.38
#